data_AF-A0A838BVM8-F1
#
_entry.id   AF-A0A838BVM8-F1
#
_cell.length_a   1.000
_cell.length_b   1.000
_cell.length_c   1.000
_cell.angle_alpha   90.00
_cell.angle_beta   90.00
_cell.angle_gamma   90.00
#
_symmetry.space_group_name_H-M   'P 1'
#
loop_
_entity.id
_entity.type
_entity.pdbx_description
1 polymer ?
#
loop_
_entity_poly.entity_id
_entity_poly.type
_entity_poly.pdbx_seq_one_letter_code
_entity_poly.pdbx_strand_id
1 'polypeptide(L)'
;MEFWHLIANDHANIVSLHKDILRAIPGAGVRSRDRLFDELDGELRRHIEAEEDSLYDALEDDKRAKRLIDELEDEHKQIKKQLRHLSRIGDKSSREWTQQFEDFTYLLDRHFHREQHELQPLAREVLNPEAIRAIRHVFAEEKIEEFRKRRHGALGDLPSGLMVGALASAAAGALAFIAWRSGSLQRLPAARPAQRLLSRLPVTNRLSGLFSRGGRAVRIHGPDVLRDVARRTRTPVQDISSRLQLPLGTTYSLVAALERQGLVRVFRPEETGRGRIVEITTQGRERAARSRQSSW
;
A
#
# COMPACT_ATOMS: atom_id res chain seq x y z
N MET A 1 7.51 10.00 -15.00
CA MET A 1 6.12 9.58 -15.27
C MET A 1 5.19 10.54 -14.54
N GLU A 2 4.11 10.98 -15.17
CA GLU A 2 3.10 11.87 -14.56
C GLU A 2 2.23 11.11 -13.55
N PHE A 3 1.72 11.79 -12.52
CA PHE A 3 0.93 11.18 -11.44
C PHE A 3 -0.27 10.39 -11.97
N TRP A 4 -1.06 11.02 -12.85
CA TRP A 4 -2.25 10.40 -13.44
C TRP A 4 -1.94 9.15 -14.28
N HIS A 5 -0.75 9.08 -14.87
CA HIS A 5 -0.31 7.89 -15.60
C HIS A 5 0.00 6.73 -14.65
N LEU A 6 0.44 6.98 -13.42
CA LEU A 6 0.65 5.92 -12.42
C LEU A 6 -0.69 5.27 -12.04
N ILE A 7 -1.69 6.08 -11.72
CA ILE A 7 -3.05 5.63 -11.41
C ILE A 7 -3.64 4.86 -12.61
N ALA A 8 -3.61 5.44 -13.81
CA ALA A 8 -4.12 4.79 -15.00
C ALA A 8 -3.42 3.45 -15.30
N ASN A 9 -2.11 3.35 -15.05
CA ASN A 9 -1.35 2.12 -15.20
C ASN A 9 -1.78 1.06 -14.17
N ASP A 10 -2.04 1.46 -12.92
CA ASP A 10 -2.59 0.56 -11.90
C ASP A 10 -3.95 0.01 -12.30
N HIS A 11 -4.86 0.88 -12.78
CA HIS A 11 -6.19 0.47 -13.23
C HIS A 11 -6.06 -0.52 -14.39
N ALA A 12 -5.21 -0.22 -15.39
CA ALA A 12 -4.99 -1.10 -16.53
C ALA A 12 -4.42 -2.46 -16.12
N ASN A 13 -3.50 -2.49 -15.15
CA ASN A 13 -2.91 -3.72 -14.63
C ASN A 13 -3.96 -4.56 -13.88
N ILE A 14 -4.72 -3.93 -12.98
CA ILE A 14 -5.81 -4.57 -12.24
C ILE A 14 -6.85 -5.12 -13.23
N VAL A 15 -7.22 -4.33 -14.24
CA VAL A 15 -8.15 -4.72 -15.32
C VAL A 15 -7.65 -5.95 -16.08
N SER A 16 -6.35 -6.02 -16.35
CA SER A 16 -5.76 -7.21 -16.97
C SER A 16 -5.85 -8.43 -16.07
N LEU A 17 -5.53 -8.29 -14.78
CA LEU A 17 -5.53 -9.40 -13.82
C LEU A 17 -6.90 -10.06 -13.68
N HIS A 18 -8.00 -9.29 -13.54
CA HIS A 18 -9.31 -9.94 -13.41
C HIS A 18 -9.77 -10.61 -14.71
N LYS A 19 -9.42 -10.07 -15.88
CA LYS A 19 -9.66 -10.74 -17.17
C LYS A 19 -8.90 -12.07 -17.26
N ASP A 20 -7.64 -12.08 -16.81
CA ASP A 20 -6.82 -13.29 -16.79
C ASP A 20 -7.35 -14.32 -15.81
N ILE A 21 -7.87 -13.91 -14.64
CA ILE A 21 -8.54 -14.80 -13.67
C ILE A 21 -9.76 -15.48 -14.30
N LEU A 22 -10.62 -14.72 -14.97
CA LEU A 22 -11.83 -15.27 -15.60
C LEU A 22 -11.48 -16.26 -16.73
N ARG A 23 -10.42 -15.97 -17.49
CA ARG A 23 -9.92 -16.82 -18.58
C ARG A 23 -9.08 -18.02 -18.10
N ALA A 24 -8.59 -18.00 -16.87
CA ALA A 24 -7.72 -19.04 -16.35
C ALA A 24 -8.45 -20.38 -16.28
N ILE A 25 -7.84 -21.40 -16.88
CA ILE A 25 -8.33 -22.78 -16.88
C ILE A 25 -7.97 -23.43 -15.53
N PRO A 26 -8.90 -24.15 -14.88
CA PRO A 26 -8.61 -24.92 -13.66
C PRO A 26 -7.39 -25.85 -13.85
N GLY A 27 -6.44 -25.83 -12.91
CA GLY A 27 -5.27 -26.71 -12.92
C GLY A 27 -4.05 -26.23 -13.75
N ALA A 28 -4.07 -25.03 -14.34
CA ALA A 28 -3.00 -24.51 -15.22
C ALA A 28 -1.68 -24.06 -14.53
N GLY A 29 -1.33 -24.62 -13.36
CA GLY A 29 -0.04 -24.37 -12.70
C GLY A 29 0.20 -22.90 -12.32
N VAL A 30 1.19 -22.24 -12.93
CA VAL A 30 1.61 -20.86 -12.61
C VAL A 30 0.52 -19.81 -12.85
N ARG A 31 -0.43 -20.10 -13.75
CA ARG A 31 -1.62 -19.27 -14.03
C ARG A 31 -2.88 -19.82 -13.36
N SER A 32 -2.76 -20.42 -12.18
CA SER A 32 -3.96 -20.82 -11.43
C SER A 32 -4.75 -19.58 -11.01
N ARG A 33 -6.08 -19.74 -10.91
CA ARG A 33 -6.96 -18.68 -10.40
C ARG A 33 -6.54 -18.21 -9.00
N ASP A 34 -6.04 -19.10 -8.15
CA ASP A 34 -5.53 -18.73 -6.82
C ASP A 34 -4.38 -17.74 -6.89
N ARG A 35 -3.35 -18.01 -7.70
CA ARG A 35 -2.18 -17.13 -7.79
C ARG A 35 -2.54 -15.78 -8.39
N LEU A 36 -3.34 -15.78 -9.45
CA LEU A 36 -3.79 -14.55 -10.09
C LEU A 36 -4.69 -13.74 -9.15
N PHE A 37 -5.55 -14.40 -8.36
CA PHE A 37 -6.39 -13.74 -7.36
C PHE A 37 -5.55 -13.14 -6.22
N ASP A 38 -4.53 -13.85 -5.74
CA ASP A 38 -3.61 -13.33 -4.73
C ASP A 38 -2.82 -12.12 -5.25
N GLU A 39 -2.43 -12.13 -6.53
CA GLU A 39 -1.81 -10.99 -7.21
C GLU A 39 -2.77 -9.81 -7.33
N LEU A 40 -4.04 -10.05 -7.68
CA LEU A 40 -5.08 -9.04 -7.74
C LEU A 40 -5.38 -8.41 -6.36
N ASP A 41 -5.56 -9.21 -5.30
CA ASP A 41 -5.67 -8.71 -3.91
C ASP A 41 -4.39 -7.96 -3.50
N GLY A 42 -3.26 -8.42 -4.01
CA GLY A 42 -1.98 -7.73 -4.08
C GLY A 42 -2.09 -6.26 -4.47
N GLU A 43 -2.36 -6.07 -5.76
CA GLU A 43 -2.37 -4.79 -6.44
C GLU A 43 -3.48 -3.88 -5.93
N LEU A 44 -4.70 -4.39 -5.73
CA LEU A 44 -5.82 -3.58 -5.26
C LEU A 44 -5.56 -2.94 -3.90
N ARG A 45 -5.01 -3.70 -2.94
CA ARG A 45 -4.70 -3.14 -1.61
C ARG A 45 -3.65 -2.03 -1.69
N ARG A 46 -2.59 -2.25 -2.48
CA ARG A 46 -1.52 -1.27 -2.65
C ARG A 46 -2.02 0.00 -3.32
N HIS A 47 -2.85 -0.15 -4.35
CA HIS A 47 -3.44 0.94 -5.09
C HIS A 47 -4.34 1.78 -4.18
N ILE A 48 -5.31 1.13 -3.51
CA ILE A 48 -6.23 1.81 -2.59
C ILE A 48 -5.49 2.52 -1.45
N GLU A 49 -4.53 1.84 -0.79
CA GLU A 49 -3.75 2.45 0.30
C GLU A 49 -2.96 3.66 -0.20
N ALA A 50 -2.33 3.56 -1.38
CA ALA A 50 -1.60 4.68 -1.96
C ALA A 50 -2.51 5.86 -2.34
N GLU A 51 -3.75 5.63 -2.78
CA GLU A 51 -4.71 6.71 -3.07
C GLU A 51 -5.24 7.38 -1.82
N GLU A 52 -5.63 6.58 -0.81
CA GLU A 52 -6.09 7.05 0.50
C GLU A 52 -5.00 7.93 1.15
N ASP A 53 -3.76 7.45 1.21
CA ASP A 53 -2.65 8.13 1.90
C ASP A 53 -2.01 9.29 1.09
N SER A 54 -2.36 9.46 -0.18
CA SER A 54 -1.80 10.52 -1.03
C SER A 54 -2.85 11.46 -1.61
N LEU A 55 -3.70 10.97 -2.51
CA LEU A 55 -4.64 11.79 -3.24
C LEU A 55 -5.78 12.26 -2.34
N TYR A 56 -6.34 11.38 -1.51
CA TYR A 56 -7.50 11.70 -0.70
C TYR A 56 -7.07 12.62 0.46
N ASP A 57 -5.94 12.34 1.13
CA ASP A 57 -5.34 13.25 2.14
C ASP A 57 -5.06 14.65 1.58
N ALA A 58 -4.63 14.77 0.32
CA ALA A 58 -4.39 16.07 -0.30
C ALA A 58 -5.68 16.84 -0.65
N LEU A 59 -6.82 16.17 -0.73
CA LEU A 59 -8.12 16.73 -1.07
C LEU A 59 -9.05 16.88 0.14
N GLU A 60 -8.66 16.40 1.34
CA GLU A 60 -9.51 16.34 2.54
C GLU A 60 -10.09 17.71 2.95
N ASP A 61 -9.30 18.78 2.75
CA ASP A 61 -9.67 20.15 3.10
C ASP A 61 -10.64 20.81 2.09
N ASP A 62 -10.81 20.23 0.89
CA ASP A 62 -11.70 20.77 -0.14
C ASP A 62 -13.15 20.29 0.04
N LYS A 63 -14.04 21.25 0.28
CA LYS A 63 -15.47 20.97 0.53
C LYS A 63 -16.19 20.33 -0.66
N ARG A 64 -15.75 20.58 -1.89
CA ARG A 64 -16.35 20.00 -3.11
C ARG A 64 -15.94 18.53 -3.22
N ALA A 65 -14.70 18.19 -2.85
CA ALA A 65 -14.17 16.84 -2.91
C ALA A 65 -14.67 15.94 -1.78
N LYS A 66 -14.93 16.50 -0.59
CA LYS A 66 -15.29 15.74 0.62
C LYS A 66 -16.35 14.66 0.40
N ARG A 67 -17.50 15.03 -0.18
CA ARG A 67 -18.60 14.06 -0.40
C ARG A 67 -18.19 12.94 -1.35
N LEU A 68 -17.48 13.26 -2.43
CA LEU A 68 -17.03 12.27 -3.40
C LEU A 68 -16.00 11.32 -2.77
N ILE A 69 -15.08 11.84 -1.97
CA ILE A 69 -14.09 11.04 -1.23
C ILE A 69 -14.80 10.10 -0.25
N ASP A 70 -15.76 10.59 0.54
CA ASP A 70 -16.52 9.74 1.48
C ASP A 70 -17.20 8.57 0.74
N GLU A 71 -17.80 8.84 -0.42
CA GLU A 71 -18.44 7.81 -1.26
C GLU A 71 -17.41 6.81 -1.84
N LEU A 72 -16.24 7.26 -2.28
CA LEU A 72 -15.17 6.40 -2.83
C LEU A 72 -14.49 5.57 -1.73
N GLU A 73 -14.29 6.12 -0.53
CA GLU A 73 -13.81 5.36 0.62
C GLU A 73 -14.79 4.25 1.04
N ASP A 74 -16.09 4.50 0.93
CA ASP A 74 -17.10 3.48 1.16
C ASP A 74 -17.06 2.38 0.09
N GLU A 75 -16.78 2.73 -1.18
CA GLU A 75 -16.48 1.74 -2.22
C GLU A 75 -15.20 0.95 -1.91
N HIS A 76 -14.12 1.59 -1.45
CA HIS A 76 -12.91 0.89 -0.99
C HIS A 76 -13.21 -0.11 0.12
N LYS A 77 -14.05 0.26 1.11
CA LYS A 77 -14.48 -0.65 2.18
C LYS A 77 -15.24 -1.85 1.61
N GLN A 78 -16.12 -1.63 0.63
CA GLN A 78 -16.86 -2.69 -0.06
C GLN A 78 -15.92 -3.61 -0.86
N ILE A 79 -15.00 -3.05 -1.65
CA ILE A 79 -13.98 -3.79 -2.41
C ILE A 79 -13.13 -4.65 -1.46
N LYS A 80 -12.59 -4.05 -0.39
CA LYS A 80 -11.79 -4.76 0.64
C LYS A 80 -12.60 -5.87 1.31
N LYS A 81 -13.93 -5.69 1.50
CA LYS A 81 -14.84 -6.71 2.07
C LYS A 81 -15.07 -7.87 1.09
N GLN A 82 -15.33 -7.57 -0.18
CA GLN A 82 -15.57 -8.59 -1.20
C GLN A 82 -14.32 -9.42 -1.50
N LEU A 83 -13.13 -8.79 -1.55
CA LEU A 83 -11.85 -9.50 -1.62
C LEU A 83 -11.68 -10.50 -0.48
N ARG A 84 -11.97 -10.10 0.77
CA ARG A 84 -11.90 -11.00 1.93
C ARG A 84 -12.94 -12.12 1.88
N HIS A 85 -14.08 -11.90 1.23
CA HIS A 85 -15.10 -12.92 1.05
C HIS A 85 -14.65 -13.95 0.01
N LEU A 86 -14.27 -13.50 -1.17
CA LEU A 86 -13.77 -14.31 -2.28
C LEU A 86 -12.51 -15.10 -1.91
N SER A 87 -11.64 -14.57 -1.05
CA SER A 87 -10.44 -15.27 -0.60
C SER A 87 -10.71 -16.45 0.32
N ARG A 88 -11.86 -16.46 1.01
CA ARG A 88 -12.26 -17.54 1.94
C ARG A 88 -12.90 -18.73 1.23
N ILE A 89 -13.32 -18.55 -0.02
CA ILE A 89 -13.87 -19.63 -0.82
C ILE A 89 -12.71 -20.49 -1.31
N GLY A 90 -12.71 -21.77 -0.90
CA GLY A 90 -11.61 -22.69 -1.17
C GLY A 90 -11.46 -23.04 -2.65
N ASP A 91 -12.57 -23.28 -3.35
CA ASP A 91 -12.59 -23.59 -4.77
C ASP A 91 -12.90 -22.36 -5.63
N LYS A 92 -11.83 -21.70 -6.12
CA LYS A 92 -11.93 -20.55 -7.03
C LYS A 92 -12.26 -20.95 -8.48
N SER A 93 -12.33 -22.23 -8.78
CA SER A 93 -12.82 -22.75 -10.06
C SER A 93 -14.32 -23.06 -10.02
N SER A 94 -14.96 -22.99 -8.84
CA SER A 94 -16.40 -23.21 -8.71
C SER A 94 -17.22 -22.14 -9.46
N ARG A 95 -18.42 -22.54 -9.89
CA ARG A 95 -19.38 -21.64 -10.54
C ARG A 95 -19.80 -20.51 -9.60
N GLU A 96 -20.03 -20.82 -8.32
CA GLU A 96 -20.40 -19.85 -7.30
C GLU A 96 -19.33 -18.76 -7.16
N TRP A 97 -18.06 -19.17 -6.99
CA TRP A 97 -16.95 -18.22 -6.92
C TRP A 97 -16.85 -17.36 -8.18
N THR A 98 -16.96 -17.98 -9.35
CA THR A 98 -16.88 -17.27 -10.64
C THR A 98 -17.94 -16.18 -10.75
N GLN A 99 -19.19 -16.48 -10.38
CA GLN A 99 -20.28 -15.49 -10.41
C GLN A 99 -20.01 -14.32 -9.46
N GLN A 100 -19.60 -14.61 -8.22
CA GLN A 100 -19.29 -13.55 -7.25
C GLN A 100 -18.06 -12.74 -7.65
N PHE A 101 -17.12 -13.34 -8.37
CA PHE A 101 -15.95 -12.65 -8.92
C PHE A 101 -16.35 -11.74 -10.08
N GLU A 102 -17.26 -12.16 -10.96
CA GLU A 102 -17.82 -11.29 -12.01
C GLU A 102 -18.53 -10.07 -11.41
N ASP A 103 -19.37 -10.27 -10.39
CA ASP A 103 -20.04 -9.16 -9.68
C ASP A 103 -19.01 -8.21 -9.03
N PHE A 104 -17.93 -8.77 -8.49
CA PHE A 104 -16.82 -7.99 -7.95
C PHE A 104 -16.10 -7.17 -9.02
N THR A 105 -15.92 -7.69 -10.23
CA THR A 105 -15.30 -6.93 -11.33
C THR A 105 -16.14 -5.74 -11.76
N TYR A 106 -17.48 -5.86 -11.72
CA TYR A 106 -18.37 -4.73 -11.97
C TYR A 106 -18.20 -3.62 -10.92
N LEU A 107 -18.02 -3.98 -9.65
CA LEU A 107 -17.72 -3.02 -8.58
C LEU A 107 -16.41 -2.26 -8.86
N LEU A 108 -15.37 -2.96 -9.31
CA LEU A 108 -14.08 -2.35 -9.66
C LEU A 108 -14.19 -1.41 -10.87
N ASP A 109 -14.84 -1.87 -11.94
CA ASP A 109 -15.02 -1.07 -13.16
C ASP A 109 -15.78 0.22 -12.87
N ARG A 110 -16.84 0.14 -12.05
CA ARG A 110 -17.58 1.31 -11.60
C ARG A 110 -16.68 2.25 -10.80
N HIS A 111 -15.96 1.73 -9.81
CA HIS A 111 -15.07 2.51 -8.96
C HIS A 111 -14.01 3.27 -9.79
N PHE A 112 -13.29 2.57 -10.66
CA PHE A 112 -12.30 3.18 -11.55
C PHE A 112 -12.90 4.22 -12.49
N HIS A 113 -14.11 3.99 -12.99
CA HIS A 113 -14.80 4.97 -13.81
C HIS A 113 -15.06 6.25 -13.04
N ARG A 114 -15.57 6.17 -11.80
CA ARG A 114 -15.83 7.33 -10.95
C ARG A 114 -14.56 8.08 -10.62
N GLU A 115 -13.48 7.38 -10.27
CA GLU A 115 -12.20 8.04 -10.00
C GLU A 115 -11.69 8.81 -11.22
N GLN A 116 -11.71 8.17 -12.40
CA GLN A 116 -11.21 8.79 -13.63
C GLN A 116 -12.05 9.96 -14.12
N HIS A 117 -13.37 9.89 -13.97
CA HIS A 117 -14.30 10.86 -14.58
C HIS A 117 -14.92 11.86 -13.59
N GLU A 118 -14.83 11.62 -12.29
CA GLU A 118 -15.35 12.52 -11.25
C GLU A 118 -14.20 13.06 -10.39
N LEU A 119 -13.40 12.18 -9.77
CA LEU A 119 -12.39 12.61 -8.80
C LEU A 119 -11.19 13.27 -9.48
N GLN A 120 -10.62 12.66 -10.52
CA GLN A 120 -9.43 13.19 -11.18
C GLN A 120 -9.64 14.58 -11.81
N PRO A 121 -10.76 14.87 -12.50
CA PRO A 121 -11.03 16.23 -12.98
C PRO A 121 -11.11 17.23 -11.83
N LEU A 122 -11.84 16.89 -10.76
CA LEU A 122 -11.94 17.75 -9.58
C LEU A 122 -10.57 17.98 -8.92
N ALA A 123 -9.76 16.94 -8.80
CA ALA A 123 -8.42 17.03 -8.24
C ALA A 123 -7.50 17.94 -9.07
N ARG A 124 -7.63 17.94 -10.40
CA ARG A 124 -6.88 18.85 -11.29
C ARG A 124 -7.34 20.31 -11.17
N GLU A 125 -8.59 20.55 -10.76
CA GLU A 125 -9.09 21.91 -10.48
C GLU A 125 -8.61 22.44 -9.13
N VAL A 126 -8.53 21.57 -8.11
CA VAL A 126 -8.22 21.93 -6.73
C VAL A 126 -6.72 21.99 -6.47
N LEU A 127 -5.94 21.06 -7.04
CA LEU A 127 -4.53 20.90 -6.75
C LEU A 127 -3.66 21.62 -7.77
N ASN A 128 -2.73 22.44 -7.26
CA ASN A 128 -1.71 23.05 -8.10
C ASN A 128 -0.63 22.02 -8.55
N PRO A 129 0.18 22.33 -9.57
CA PRO A 129 1.20 21.41 -10.07
C PRO A 129 2.22 20.95 -9.03
N GLU A 130 2.57 21.80 -8.06
CA GLU A 130 3.47 21.48 -6.95
C GLU A 130 2.88 20.39 -6.04
N ALA A 131 1.61 20.52 -5.68
CA ALA A 131 0.87 19.54 -4.88
C ALA A 131 0.79 18.20 -5.62
N ILE A 132 0.47 18.20 -6.92
CA ILE A 132 0.44 16.98 -7.74
C ILE A 132 1.81 16.29 -7.77
N ARG A 133 2.92 17.05 -7.85
CA ARG A 133 4.26 16.47 -7.75
C ARG A 133 4.51 15.85 -6.37
N ALA A 134 4.09 16.49 -5.29
CA ALA A 134 4.25 15.96 -3.93
C ALA A 134 3.44 14.66 -3.74
N ILE A 135 2.17 14.64 -4.14
CA ILE A 135 1.30 13.46 -4.09
C ILE A 135 1.91 12.29 -4.86
N ARG A 136 2.47 12.55 -6.04
CA ARG A 136 3.17 11.51 -6.82
C ARG A 136 4.29 10.81 -6.04
N HIS A 137 5.07 11.59 -5.27
CA HIS A 137 6.15 11.02 -4.47
C HIS A 137 5.59 10.13 -3.34
N VAL A 138 4.57 10.60 -2.62
CA VAL A 138 3.89 9.83 -1.58
C VAL A 138 3.29 8.54 -2.16
N PHE A 139 2.54 8.64 -3.26
CA PHE A 139 1.94 7.49 -3.94
C PHE A 139 2.99 6.42 -4.32
N ALA A 140 4.11 6.84 -4.89
CA ALA A 140 5.19 5.93 -5.29
C ALA A 140 5.89 5.29 -4.08
N GLU A 141 6.08 6.04 -3.00
CA GLU A 141 6.68 5.55 -1.75
C GLU A 141 5.80 4.49 -1.08
N GLU A 142 4.50 4.74 -0.94
CA GLU A 142 3.56 3.80 -0.34
C GLU A 142 3.48 2.48 -1.13
N LYS A 143 3.47 2.58 -2.48
CA LYS A 143 3.55 1.40 -3.36
C LYS A 143 4.82 0.56 -3.12
N ILE A 144 5.97 1.22 -2.97
CA ILE A 144 7.26 0.55 -2.70
C ILE A 144 7.27 -0.08 -1.31
N GLU A 145 6.78 0.63 -0.29
CA GLU A 145 6.76 0.15 1.08
C GLU A 145 5.89 -1.10 1.23
N GLU A 146 4.68 -1.07 0.66
CA GLU A 146 3.78 -2.21 0.75
C GLU A 146 4.25 -3.41 -0.08
N PHE A 147 4.90 -3.16 -1.22
CA PHE A 147 5.59 -4.22 -1.96
C PHE A 147 6.72 -4.87 -1.14
N ARG A 148 7.52 -4.08 -0.42
CA ARG A 148 8.57 -4.58 0.47
C ARG A 148 8.02 -5.39 1.65
N LYS A 149 6.95 -4.91 2.29
CA LYS A 149 6.27 -5.61 3.40
C LYS A 149 5.79 -6.99 2.98
N ARG A 150 5.17 -7.12 1.79
CA ARG A 150 4.77 -8.43 1.25
C ARG A 150 5.95 -9.33 0.92
N ARG A 151 7.05 -8.82 0.35
CA ARG A 151 8.26 -9.64 0.12
C ARG A 151 8.95 -10.09 1.41
N HIS A 152 9.02 -9.24 2.44
CA HIS A 152 9.57 -9.64 3.74
C HIS A 152 8.67 -10.64 4.47
N GLY A 153 7.35 -10.57 4.29
CA GLY A 153 6.43 -11.59 4.79
C GLY A 153 6.56 -12.94 4.07
N ALA A 154 6.95 -12.93 2.79
CA ALA A 154 7.12 -14.15 1.97
C ALA A 154 8.54 -14.75 2.02
N LEU A 155 9.57 -13.96 2.37
CA LEU A 155 10.99 -14.36 2.38
C LEU A 155 11.64 -14.25 3.77
N GLY A 156 10.84 -14.07 4.83
CA GLY A 156 11.30 -13.82 6.21
C GLY A 156 12.18 -14.91 6.84
N ASP A 157 12.40 -16.03 6.16
CA ASP A 157 13.21 -17.17 6.64
C ASP A 157 14.56 -17.36 5.91
N LEU A 158 14.97 -16.46 5.01
CA LEU A 158 16.24 -16.62 4.28
C LEU A 158 17.38 -15.71 4.79
N PRO A 159 18.58 -16.26 5.05
CA PRO A 159 19.71 -15.51 5.58
C PRO A 159 20.23 -14.45 4.58
N SER A 160 20.68 -13.33 5.14
CA SER A 160 21.02 -12.05 4.49
C SER A 160 22.08 -12.11 3.38
N GLY A 161 22.78 -13.22 3.21
CA GLY A 161 23.85 -13.41 2.21
C GLY A 161 23.37 -13.57 0.76
N LEU A 162 22.09 -13.88 0.53
CA LEU A 162 21.52 -14.01 -0.83
C LEU A 162 21.00 -12.69 -1.44
N MET A 163 21.07 -11.57 -0.70
CA MET A 163 20.50 -10.29 -1.15
C MET A 163 21.29 -9.59 -2.28
N VAL A 164 22.55 -9.94 -2.52
CA VAL A 164 23.38 -9.25 -3.53
C VAL A 164 23.09 -9.71 -4.97
N GLY A 165 22.49 -10.90 -5.16
CA GLY A 165 22.19 -11.43 -6.51
C GLY A 165 20.92 -10.87 -7.18
N ALA A 166 20.01 -10.25 -6.42
CA ALA A 166 18.68 -9.88 -6.93
C ALA A 166 18.59 -8.46 -7.55
N LEU A 167 19.59 -7.60 -7.31
CA LEU A 167 19.56 -6.20 -7.77
C LEU A 167 19.83 -6.02 -9.27
N ALA A 168 20.27 -7.07 -9.98
CA ALA A 168 20.43 -7.03 -11.44
C ALA A 168 19.11 -7.22 -12.22
N SER A 169 17.98 -7.49 -11.56
CA SER A 169 16.75 -7.96 -12.23
C SER A 169 15.64 -6.91 -12.42
N ALA A 170 15.78 -5.68 -11.93
CA ALA A 170 14.74 -4.66 -12.09
C ALA A 170 14.72 -4.02 -13.51
N ALA A 171 15.88 -3.87 -14.17
CA ALA A 171 15.94 -3.41 -15.57
C ALA A 171 15.76 -4.56 -16.57
N ALA A 172 16.19 -5.77 -16.21
CA ALA A 172 16.01 -6.96 -17.06
C ALA A 172 14.56 -7.48 -17.05
N GLY A 173 13.80 -7.28 -15.95
CA GLY A 173 12.43 -7.79 -15.80
C GLY A 173 11.42 -7.15 -16.75
N ALA A 174 11.52 -5.85 -17.01
CA ALA A 174 10.61 -5.16 -17.93
C ALA A 174 10.84 -5.58 -19.39
N LEU A 175 12.11 -5.75 -19.80
CA LEU A 175 12.46 -6.21 -21.14
C LEU A 175 12.19 -7.71 -21.32
N ALA A 176 12.40 -8.54 -20.29
CA ALA A 176 12.06 -9.96 -20.30
C ALA A 176 10.53 -10.19 -20.38
N PHE A 177 9.73 -9.34 -19.74
CA PHE A 177 8.26 -9.40 -19.82
C PHE A 177 7.73 -9.02 -21.22
N ILE A 178 8.34 -8.02 -21.87
CA ILE A 178 8.01 -7.61 -23.25
C ILE A 178 8.44 -8.69 -24.26
N ALA A 179 9.63 -9.29 -24.08
CA ALA A 179 10.09 -10.41 -24.92
C ALA A 179 9.23 -11.67 -24.74
N TRP A 180 8.71 -11.93 -23.53
CA TRP A 180 7.81 -13.07 -23.27
C TRP A 180 6.40 -12.87 -23.85
N ARG A 181 5.89 -11.63 -23.87
CA ARG A 181 4.55 -11.28 -24.39
C ARG A 181 4.45 -11.35 -25.92
N SER A 182 5.55 -11.25 -26.66
CA SER A 182 5.57 -11.25 -28.14
C SER A 182 5.64 -12.64 -28.78
N GLY A 183 5.63 -13.73 -27.98
CA GLY A 183 5.58 -15.10 -28.51
C GLY A 183 6.85 -15.61 -29.19
N SER A 184 7.99 -14.94 -28.98
CA SER A 184 9.26 -15.25 -29.68
C SER A 184 10.12 -16.34 -29.02
N LEU A 185 9.66 -16.98 -27.94
CA LEU A 185 10.34 -18.11 -27.30
C LEU A 185 9.77 -19.46 -27.76
N GLN A 186 9.95 -19.79 -29.03
CA GLN A 186 9.67 -21.13 -29.57
C GLN A 186 10.92 -21.99 -29.79
N ARG A 187 12.09 -21.60 -29.28
CA ARG A 187 13.31 -22.43 -29.38
C ARG A 187 14.24 -22.28 -28.19
N LEU A 188 14.02 -23.05 -27.13
CA LEU A 188 15.10 -23.59 -26.29
C LEU A 188 14.68 -24.97 -25.74
N PRO A 189 15.59 -25.96 -25.68
CA PRO A 189 15.23 -27.34 -25.37
C PRO A 189 14.99 -27.55 -23.87
N ALA A 190 14.03 -28.43 -23.58
CA ALA A 190 13.66 -28.87 -22.25
C ALA A 190 14.81 -29.60 -21.54
N ALA A 191 15.14 -29.18 -20.32
CA ALA A 191 15.88 -30.00 -19.35
C ALA A 191 14.91 -30.47 -18.26
N ARG A 192 14.88 -31.79 -18.02
CA ARG A 192 13.99 -32.50 -17.08
C ARG A 192 14.35 -32.22 -15.61
N PRO A 193 13.38 -32.31 -14.67
CA PRO A 193 13.62 -32.13 -13.25
C PRO A 193 13.98 -33.46 -12.55
N ALA A 194 14.90 -33.41 -11.59
CA ALA A 194 15.11 -34.47 -10.62
C ALA A 194 14.28 -34.17 -9.36
N GLN A 195 13.43 -35.12 -8.98
CA GLN A 195 12.66 -35.17 -7.74
C GLN A 195 13.51 -35.57 -6.52
N ARG A 196 12.89 -35.38 -5.34
CA ARG A 196 13.22 -35.81 -3.96
C ARG A 196 13.76 -34.64 -3.13
N LEU A 197 13.25 -34.31 -1.94
CA LEU A 197 12.63 -35.12 -0.90
C LEU A 197 11.75 -34.22 -0.01
N LEU A 198 10.54 -34.68 0.33
CA LEU A 198 9.74 -34.17 1.45
C LEU A 198 10.34 -34.64 2.77
N SER A 199 10.28 -33.82 3.83
CA SER A 199 9.39 -34.06 4.97
C SER A 199 9.85 -33.38 6.27
N ARG A 200 8.87 -32.86 7.03
CA ARG A 200 8.66 -32.96 8.50
C ARG A 200 8.42 -31.65 9.28
N LEU A 201 7.15 -31.56 9.74
CA LEU A 201 6.61 -30.99 11.01
C LEU A 201 6.36 -29.47 11.09
N PRO A 202 5.54 -28.99 12.05
CA PRO A 202 4.16 -29.37 12.37
C PRO A 202 3.19 -28.16 12.32
N VAL A 203 1.90 -28.45 12.27
CA VAL A 203 0.81 -27.47 12.41
C VAL A 203 0.75 -26.94 13.85
N THR A 204 0.80 -25.62 14.03
CA THR A 204 0.17 -24.97 15.19
C THR A 204 -0.61 -23.72 14.78
N ASN A 205 -1.83 -23.70 15.28
CA ASN A 205 -2.84 -22.64 15.22
C ASN A 205 -2.43 -21.42 16.07
N ARG A 206 -2.92 -20.21 15.72
CA ARG A 206 -2.95 -18.89 16.44
C ARG A 206 -2.44 -17.76 15.52
N LEU A 207 -3.03 -16.57 15.38
CA LEU A 207 -4.13 -15.88 16.03
C LEU A 207 -4.58 -14.72 15.12
N SER A 208 -5.87 -14.40 15.23
CA SER A 208 -6.47 -13.06 15.17
C SER A 208 -5.50 -11.88 15.36
N GLY A 209 -5.55 -10.89 14.45
CA GLY A 209 -4.90 -9.60 14.71
C GLY A 209 -4.70 -8.67 13.52
N LEU A 210 -5.69 -8.46 12.65
CA LEU A 210 -5.55 -7.59 11.47
C LEU A 210 -6.21 -6.20 11.58
N PHE A 211 -6.73 -5.82 12.75
CA PHE A 211 -7.33 -4.50 13.00
C PHE A 211 -6.50 -3.59 13.92
N SER A 212 -5.16 -3.67 13.90
CA SER A 212 -4.32 -2.90 14.85
C SER A 212 -3.00 -2.34 14.29
N ARG A 213 -2.81 -2.28 12.96
CA ARG A 213 -1.50 -1.92 12.39
C ARG A 213 -1.07 -0.47 12.65
N GLY A 214 -1.98 0.51 12.54
CA GLY A 214 -1.66 1.90 12.95
C GLY A 214 -1.32 2.03 14.44
N GLY A 215 -2.01 1.27 15.30
CA GLY A 215 -1.73 1.24 16.73
C GLY A 215 -0.41 0.55 17.13
N ARG A 216 0.14 -0.34 16.30
CA ARG A 216 1.44 -0.96 16.59
C ARG A 216 2.58 0.02 16.34
N ALA A 217 2.60 0.70 15.19
CA ALA A 217 3.62 1.71 14.90
C ALA A 217 3.59 2.84 15.94
N VAL A 218 2.40 3.34 16.29
CA VAL A 218 2.25 4.37 17.34
C VAL A 218 2.72 3.89 18.71
N ARG A 219 2.52 2.61 19.06
CA ARG A 219 3.03 2.05 20.33
C ARG A 219 4.54 1.91 20.34
N ILE A 220 5.16 1.52 19.23
CA ILE A 220 6.60 1.28 19.12
C ILE A 220 7.35 2.60 18.98
N HIS A 221 6.98 3.43 18.01
CA HIS A 221 7.72 4.63 17.60
C HIS A 221 7.10 5.93 18.10
N GLY A 222 5.82 5.95 18.51
CA GLY A 222 5.16 7.14 19.02
C GLY A 222 5.88 7.79 20.21
N PRO A 223 6.42 7.04 21.19
CA PRO A 223 7.25 7.61 22.25
C PRO A 223 8.51 8.31 21.74
N ASP A 224 9.14 7.79 20.68
CA ASP A 224 10.36 8.38 20.10
C ASP A 224 10.07 9.67 19.36
N VAL A 225 9.01 9.68 18.54
CA VAL A 225 8.52 10.88 17.87
C VAL A 225 8.15 11.95 18.89
N LEU A 226 7.39 11.61 19.94
CA LEU A 226 7.04 12.55 21.00
C LEU A 226 8.27 13.10 21.71
N ARG A 227 9.28 12.27 21.97
CA ARG A 227 10.53 12.70 22.62
C ARG A 227 11.35 13.63 21.72
N ASP A 228 11.42 13.38 20.41
CA ASP A 228 12.13 14.27 19.48
C ASP A 228 11.45 15.64 19.39
N VAL A 229 10.12 15.67 19.18
CA VAL A 229 9.35 16.93 19.12
C VAL A 229 9.39 17.67 20.46
N ALA A 230 9.36 16.95 21.60
CA ALA A 230 9.44 17.54 22.94
C ALA A 230 10.72 18.35 23.16
N ARG A 231 11.85 17.90 22.60
CA ARG A 231 13.16 18.57 22.77
C ARG A 231 13.28 19.85 21.97
N ARG A 232 12.55 19.97 20.86
CA ARG A 232 12.74 21.05 19.88
C ARG A 232 11.55 22.01 19.81
N THR A 233 10.46 21.69 20.51
CA THR A 233 9.19 22.44 20.57
C THR A 233 8.46 22.49 19.23
N ARG A 234 9.13 22.85 18.12
CA ARG A 234 8.63 22.85 16.74
C ARG A 234 9.64 22.17 15.81
N THR A 235 9.18 21.31 14.91
CA THR A 235 10.09 20.56 14.03
C THR A 235 9.36 20.11 12.74
N PRO A 236 9.97 20.23 11.55
CA PRO A 236 9.43 19.67 10.30
C PRO A 236 9.29 18.14 10.37
N VAL A 237 8.24 17.56 9.79
CA VAL A 237 8.06 16.09 9.75
C VAL A 237 9.25 15.39 9.08
N GLN A 238 9.83 15.99 8.04
CA GLN A 238 11.02 15.47 7.34
C GLN A 238 12.22 15.31 8.28
N ASP A 239 12.40 16.26 9.20
CA ASP A 239 13.48 16.24 10.17
C ASP A 239 13.29 15.13 11.20
N ILE A 240 12.05 14.86 11.60
CA ILE A 240 11.69 13.73 12.49
C ILE A 240 12.01 12.42 11.79
N SER A 241 11.56 12.26 10.55
CA SER A 241 11.79 11.08 9.70
C SER A 241 13.30 10.80 9.57
N SER A 242 14.07 11.81 9.19
CA SER A 242 15.53 11.70 9.01
C SER A 242 16.24 11.29 10.31
N ARG A 243 15.91 11.94 11.44
CA ARG A 243 16.58 11.66 12.72
C ARG A 243 16.23 10.30 13.32
N LEU A 244 14.96 9.89 13.21
CA LEU A 244 14.49 8.62 13.72
C LEU A 244 14.70 7.47 12.72
N GLN A 245 15.24 7.77 11.53
CA GLN A 245 15.42 6.83 10.43
C GLN A 245 14.11 6.09 10.08
N LEU A 246 12.99 6.81 10.19
CA LEU A 246 11.67 6.30 9.86
C LEU A 246 11.31 6.70 8.43
N PRO A 247 10.62 5.83 7.66
CA PRO A 247 10.04 6.23 6.38
C PRO A 247 9.17 7.48 6.53
N LEU A 248 9.16 8.34 5.51
CA LEU A 248 8.47 9.62 5.59
C LEU A 248 6.95 9.43 5.75
N GLY A 249 6.35 8.51 4.98
CA GLY A 249 4.94 8.10 5.14
C GLY A 249 4.62 7.60 6.55
N THR A 250 5.42 6.66 7.07
CA THR A 250 5.30 6.20 8.48
C THR A 250 5.36 7.36 9.49
N THR A 251 6.26 8.33 9.26
CA THR A 251 6.40 9.50 10.13
C THR A 251 5.15 10.39 10.06
N TYR A 252 4.58 10.61 8.88
CA TYR A 252 3.32 11.31 8.71
C TYR A 252 2.16 10.60 9.42
N SER A 253 2.01 9.27 9.23
CA SER A 253 0.95 8.51 9.90
C SER A 253 1.08 8.55 11.43
N LEU A 254 2.32 8.49 11.96
CA LEU A 254 2.59 8.61 13.39
C LEU A 254 2.22 9.99 13.91
N VAL A 255 2.64 11.06 13.21
CA VAL A 255 2.34 12.44 13.57
C VAL A 255 0.83 12.69 13.55
N ALA A 256 0.13 12.24 12.51
CA ALA A 256 -1.34 12.34 12.43
C ALA A 256 -2.04 11.58 13.57
N ALA A 257 -1.55 10.40 13.93
CA ALA A 257 -2.10 9.64 15.06
C ALA A 257 -1.83 10.30 16.42
N LEU A 258 -0.69 10.97 16.59
CA LEU A 258 -0.37 11.74 17.80
C LEU A 258 -1.17 13.05 17.87
N GLU A 259 -1.45 13.68 16.72
CA GLU A 259 -2.30 14.86 16.60
C GLU A 259 -3.74 14.54 16.98
N ARG A 260 -4.31 13.44 16.47
CA ARG A 260 -5.63 12.94 16.89
C ARG A 260 -5.74 12.67 18.40
N GLN A 261 -4.62 12.38 19.07
CA GLN A 261 -4.56 12.20 20.53
C GLN A 261 -4.35 13.50 21.29
N GLY A 262 -4.26 14.65 20.60
CA GLY A 262 -3.99 15.96 21.20
C GLY A 262 -2.56 16.12 21.71
N LEU A 263 -1.63 15.23 21.34
CA LEU A 263 -0.25 15.24 21.85
C LEU A 263 0.68 16.14 21.05
N VAL A 264 0.35 16.38 19.79
CA VAL A 264 1.05 17.34 18.91
C VAL A 264 0.02 18.15 18.13
N ARG A 265 0.46 19.27 17.57
CA ARG A 265 -0.27 20.09 16.59
C ARG A 265 0.55 20.20 15.32
N VAL A 266 -0.09 20.09 14.18
CA VAL A 266 0.58 20.17 12.88
C VAL A 266 0.17 21.45 12.17
N PHE A 267 1.16 22.19 11.68
CA PHE A 267 0.96 23.45 10.95
C PHE A 267 1.60 23.35 9.57
N ARG A 268 0.97 23.96 8.57
CA ARG A 268 1.58 24.20 7.25
C ARG A 268 2.05 25.66 7.23
N PRO A 269 3.37 25.94 7.15
CA PRO A 269 3.84 27.32 7.04
C PRO A 269 3.50 27.88 5.65
N GLU A 270 2.71 28.95 5.59
CA GLU A 270 2.22 29.55 4.34
C GLU A 270 3.35 30.03 3.41
N GLU A 271 4.51 30.43 3.95
CA GLU A 271 5.52 31.16 3.19
C GLU A 271 6.74 30.36 2.73
N THR A 272 6.99 29.14 3.24
CA THR A 272 8.31 28.50 3.05
C THR A 272 8.31 27.27 2.15
N GLY A 273 7.16 26.72 1.76
CA GLY A 273 7.09 25.44 1.01
C GLY A 273 7.78 24.25 1.71
N ARG A 274 8.31 24.46 2.92
CA ARG A 274 8.88 23.43 3.79
C ARG A 274 7.70 22.72 4.43
N GLY A 275 7.73 21.40 4.41
CA GLY A 275 6.59 20.55 4.76
C GLY A 275 6.04 20.76 6.18
N ARG A 276 5.06 19.93 6.55
CA ARG A 276 4.30 20.05 7.80
C ARG A 276 5.24 20.23 9.01
N ILE A 277 4.99 21.25 9.84
CA ILE A 277 5.71 21.51 11.09
C ILE A 277 4.89 20.93 12.24
N VAL A 278 5.53 20.12 13.06
CA VAL A 278 4.94 19.51 14.25
C VAL A 278 5.36 20.30 15.48
N GLU A 279 4.39 20.71 16.29
CA GLU A 279 4.59 21.33 17.60
C GLU A 279 4.07 20.42 18.71
N ILE A 280 4.81 20.30 19.81
CA ILE A 280 4.34 19.51 20.96
C ILE A 280 3.33 20.29 21.82
N THR A 281 2.25 19.64 22.23
CA THR A 281 1.30 20.23 23.20
C THR A 281 1.78 20.06 24.64
N THR A 282 1.13 20.75 25.60
CA THR A 282 1.38 20.52 27.03
C THR A 282 1.14 19.06 27.41
N GLN A 283 0.04 18.46 26.94
CA GLN A 283 -0.28 17.05 27.15
C GLN A 283 0.78 16.12 26.53
N GLY A 284 1.26 16.46 25.33
CA GLY A 284 2.36 15.74 24.67
C GLY A 284 3.65 15.76 25.49
N ARG A 285 4.01 16.90 26.08
CA ARG A 285 5.19 17.03 26.94
C ARG A 285 5.10 16.15 28.19
N GLU A 286 3.96 16.14 28.86
CA GLU A 286 3.73 15.27 30.02
C GLU A 286 3.79 13.78 29.65
N ARG A 287 3.23 13.41 28.49
CA ARG A 287 3.30 12.04 27.96
C ARG A 287 4.76 11.65 27.68
N ALA A 288 5.53 12.52 27.04
CA ALA A 288 6.95 12.30 26.75
C ALA A 288 7.83 12.23 28.01
N ALA A 289 7.47 12.95 29.07
CA ALA A 289 8.16 12.88 30.36
C ALA A 289 7.90 11.54 31.07
N ARG A 290 6.66 11.04 31.05
CA ARG A 290 6.30 9.75 31.66
C ARG A 290 6.98 8.56 30.98
N SER A 291 7.16 8.59 29.66
CA SER A 291 7.84 7.52 28.93
C SER A 291 9.35 7.43 29.22
N ARG A 292 9.96 8.43 29.88
CA ARG A 292 11.35 8.34 30.37
C ARG A 292 11.49 7.51 31.65
N GLN A 293 10.44 7.43 32.46
CA GLN A 293 10.50 6.77 33.77
C GLN A 293 10.26 5.25 33.68
N SER A 294 9.66 4.77 32.58
CA SER A 294 9.35 3.35 32.38
C SER A 294 10.49 2.51 31.75
N SER A 295 11.66 3.11 31.52
CA SER A 295 12.81 2.45 30.88
C SER A 295 13.95 2.10 31.85
N TRP A 296 13.65 2.05 33.16
CA TRP A 296 14.55 1.62 34.23
C TRP A 296 13.95 0.43 34.97
#